data_AF-A0A7Y3JS98-F1
#
_entry.id   AF-A0A7Y3JS98-F1
#
_cell.length_a   1.000
_cell.length_b   1.000
_cell.length_c   1.000
_cell.angle_alpha   90.00
_cell.angle_beta   90.00
_cell.angle_gamma   90.00
#
_symmetry.space_group_name_H-M   'P 1'
#
loop_
_entity.id
_entity.type
_entity.pdbx_description
1 polymer ?
#
loop_
_entity_poly.entity_id
_entity_poly.type
_entity_poly.pdbx_seq_one_letter_code
_entity_poly.pdbx_strand_id
1 'polypeptide(L)'
;MKVMLAAAEKLQANRDLKSARALLERGGEELATLLDPDRRPDWAWFEIMFEEDACRLPEALMRAGRILHRDDLVERGLATLEWMFSGRVLHKCLDTMAQACDAAFATTGDLKWLMISRTATLARRERPLEN
;
A
#
# COMPACT_ATOMS: atom_id res chain seq x y z
N MET A 1 7.49 -7.55 1.51
CA MET A 1 6.05 -7.20 1.60
C MET A 1 5.07 -8.25 1.08
N LYS A 2 5.34 -8.93 -0.05
CA LYS A 2 4.39 -9.84 -0.73
C LYS A 2 3.69 -10.88 0.19
N VAL A 3 4.37 -11.34 1.25
CA VAL A 3 3.79 -12.29 2.21
C VAL A 3 2.64 -11.70 3.03
N MET A 4 2.68 -10.42 3.41
CA MET A 4 1.54 -9.77 4.10
C MET A 4 0.31 -9.70 3.21
N LEU A 5 0.49 -9.45 1.91
CA LEU A 5 -0.61 -9.37 0.96
C LEU A 5 -1.25 -10.75 0.73
N ALA A 6 -0.43 -11.80 0.63
CA ALA A 6 -0.92 -13.17 0.61
C ALA A 6 -1.63 -13.55 1.93
N ALA A 7 -1.13 -13.09 3.08
CA ALA A 7 -1.78 -13.31 4.37
C ALA A 7 -3.15 -12.62 4.46
N ALA A 8 -3.25 -11.38 3.97
CA ALA A 8 -4.51 -10.65 3.87
C ALA A 8 -5.53 -11.40 2.99
N GLU A 9 -5.11 -11.89 1.82
CA GLU A 9 -5.95 -12.70 0.94
C GLU A 9 -6.42 -14.00 1.61
N LYS A 10 -5.51 -14.71 2.29
CA LYS A 10 -5.85 -15.94 3.02
C LYS A 10 -6.82 -15.69 4.16
N LEU A 11 -6.68 -14.60 4.91
CA LEU A 11 -7.56 -14.28 6.03
C LEU A 11 -8.93 -13.79 5.58
N GLN A 12 -9.03 -13.15 4.42
CA GLN A 12 -10.32 -12.82 3.81
C GLN A 12 -11.09 -14.09 3.41
N ALA A 13 -10.40 -15.11 2.88
CA ALA A 13 -11.00 -16.39 2.51
C ALA A 13 -11.29 -17.30 3.71
N ASN A 14 -10.46 -17.26 4.75
CA ASN A 14 -10.61 -18.03 5.98
C ASN A 14 -10.24 -17.17 7.20
N ARG A 15 -11.26 -16.68 7.90
CA ARG A 15 -11.10 -15.74 9.02
C ARG A 15 -10.37 -16.32 10.25
N ASP A 16 -10.29 -17.65 10.36
CA ASP A 16 -9.73 -18.33 11.54
C ASP A 16 -8.24 -18.68 11.39
N LEU A 17 -7.60 -18.29 10.28
CA LEU A 17 -6.20 -18.61 10.03
C LEU A 17 -5.24 -17.78 10.90
N LYS A 18 -5.01 -18.26 12.13
CA LYS A 18 -4.21 -17.56 13.17
C LYS A 18 -2.83 -17.10 12.71
N SER A 19 -2.14 -17.90 11.89
CA SER A 19 -0.80 -17.56 11.38
C SER A 19 -0.84 -16.35 10.43
N ALA A 20 -1.85 -16.26 9.57
CA ALA A 20 -2.03 -15.10 8.71
C ALA A 20 -2.38 -13.85 9.51
N ARG A 21 -3.24 -13.99 10.53
CA ARG A 21 -3.56 -12.88 11.45
C ARG A 21 -2.31 -12.36 12.17
N ALA A 22 -1.52 -13.25 12.77
CA ALA A 22 -0.31 -12.88 13.48
C ALA A 22 0.73 -12.20 12.57
N LEU A 23 0.85 -12.66 11.31
CA LEU A 23 1.73 -12.03 10.34
C LEU A 23 1.27 -10.61 9.97
N LEU A 24 -0.04 -10.38 9.81
CA LEU A 24 -0.57 -9.05 9.57
C LEU A 24 -0.38 -8.11 10.76
N GLU A 25 -0.59 -8.61 11.98
CA GLU A 25 -0.39 -7.84 13.22
C GLU A 25 1.07 -7.38 13.33
N ARG A 26 2.01 -8.33 13.21
CA ARG A 26 3.43 -8.03 13.32
C ARG A 26 3.93 -7.13 12.20
N GLY A 27 3.63 -7.47 10.96
CA GLY A 27 4.09 -6.70 9.80
C GLY A 27 3.46 -5.30 9.75
N GLY A 28 2.19 -5.18 10.13
CA GLY A 28 1.51 -3.89 10.24
C GLY A 28 2.17 -2.98 11.28
N GLU A 29 2.51 -3.54 12.45
CA GLU A 29 3.20 -2.81 13.51
C GLU A 29 4.62 -2.37 13.10
N GLU A 30 5.37 -3.27 12.45
CA GLU A 30 6.71 -2.97 11.93
C GLU A 30 6.66 -1.80 10.93
N LEU A 31 5.70 -1.80 10.00
CA LEU A 31 5.52 -0.71 9.03
C LEU A 31 5.03 0.58 9.68
N ALA A 32 4.11 0.50 10.64
CA ALA A 32 3.63 1.68 11.36
C ALA A 32 4.76 2.37 12.14
N THR A 33 5.65 1.58 12.75
CA THR A 33 6.84 2.07 13.46
C THR A 33 7.83 2.79 12.53
N LEU A 34 7.94 2.34 11.28
CA LEU A 34 8.77 3.00 10.27
C LEU A 34 8.18 4.35 9.82
N LEU A 35 6.86 4.48 9.86
CA LEU A 35 6.11 5.69 9.51
C LEU A 35 5.80 6.61 10.70
N ASP A 36 6.40 6.38 11.86
CA ASP A 36 6.12 7.17 13.05
C ASP A 36 6.37 8.68 12.80
N PRO A 37 5.31 9.52 12.81
CA PRO A 37 5.44 10.95 12.47
C PRO A 37 6.29 11.70 13.49
N ASP A 38 6.36 11.24 14.74
CA ASP A 38 7.21 11.85 15.77
C ASP A 38 8.69 11.69 15.43
N ARG A 39 9.05 10.65 14.66
CA ARG A 39 10.43 10.43 14.21
C ARG A 39 10.77 11.30 13.01
N ARG A 40 9.83 11.51 12.09
CA ARG A 40 10.04 12.29 10.86
C ARG A 40 8.71 12.89 10.33
N PRO A 41 8.35 14.12 10.74
CA PRO A 41 7.06 14.73 10.41
C PRO A 41 6.81 14.90 8.90
N ASP A 42 7.85 15.17 8.13
CA ASP A 42 7.77 15.42 6.68
C ASP A 42 8.10 14.18 5.82
N TRP A 43 8.19 13.00 6.44
CA TRP A 43 8.62 11.75 5.78
C TRP A 43 7.61 10.63 5.97
N ALA A 44 6.78 10.40 4.95
CA ALA A 44 5.78 9.35 4.95
C ALA A 44 6.25 8.11 4.16
N TRP A 45 7.52 7.70 4.30
CA TRP A 45 8.08 6.56 3.54
C TRP A 45 8.85 5.57 4.40
N PHE A 46 8.76 4.28 4.05
CA PHE A 46 9.27 3.16 4.84
C PHE A 46 10.78 2.94 4.71
N GLU A 47 11.35 3.24 3.55
CA GLU A 47 12.69 2.80 3.15
C GLU A 47 13.52 3.99 2.62
N ILE A 48 14.83 3.81 2.44
CA ILE A 48 15.68 4.87 1.85
C ILE A 48 15.58 4.89 0.32
N MET A 49 15.32 3.72 -0.29
CA MET A 49 15.23 3.53 -1.73
C MET A 49 13.80 3.20 -2.16
N PHE A 50 13.51 3.42 -3.45
CA PHE A 50 12.26 3.01 -4.08
C PHE A 50 12.53 1.87 -5.05
N GLU A 51 12.01 0.70 -4.70
CA GLU A 51 11.93 -0.45 -5.59
C GLU A 51 10.65 -0.39 -6.44
N GLU A 52 10.59 -1.20 -7.51
CA GLU A 52 9.45 -1.21 -8.44
C GLU A 52 8.12 -1.62 -7.79
N ASP A 53 8.19 -2.39 -6.69
CA ASP A 53 7.02 -2.84 -5.94
C ASP A 53 6.75 -2.02 -4.68
N ALA A 54 7.34 -0.82 -4.57
CA ALA A 54 7.16 0.11 -3.47
C ALA A 54 5.68 0.34 -3.08
N CYS A 55 4.75 0.43 -4.04
CA CYS A 55 3.32 0.63 -3.75
C CYS A 55 2.68 -0.54 -2.99
N ARG A 56 3.33 -1.71 -2.95
CA ARG A 56 2.85 -2.86 -2.17
C ARG A 56 2.95 -2.61 -0.66
N LEU A 57 3.83 -1.72 -0.20
CA LEU A 57 3.97 -1.34 1.22
C LEU A 57 2.71 -0.63 1.75
N PRO A 58 2.26 0.50 1.19
CA PRO A 58 1.02 1.14 1.62
C PRO A 58 -0.22 0.28 1.34
N GLU A 59 -0.22 -0.50 0.25
CA GLU A 59 -1.30 -1.47 -0.01
C GLU A 59 -1.45 -2.50 1.12
N ALA A 60 -0.34 -3.07 1.58
CA ALA A 60 -0.34 -4.06 2.66
C ALA A 60 -0.85 -3.46 3.97
N LEU A 61 -0.45 -2.22 4.29
CA LEU A 61 -0.96 -1.51 5.46
C LEU A 61 -2.48 -1.31 5.40
N MET A 62 -3.01 -0.81 4.28
CA MET A 62 -4.45 -0.60 4.13
C MET A 62 -5.24 -1.91 4.22
N ARG A 63 -4.76 -2.98 3.58
CA ARG A 63 -5.41 -4.29 3.68
C ARG A 63 -5.33 -4.87 5.09
N ALA A 64 -4.18 -4.76 5.77
CA ALA A 64 -4.00 -5.21 7.15
C ALA A 64 -4.91 -4.44 8.10
N GLY A 65 -4.95 -3.11 8.01
CA GLY A 65 -5.79 -2.24 8.83
C GLY A 65 -7.26 -2.57 8.72
N ARG A 66 -7.77 -2.77 7.49
CA ARG A 66 -9.17 -3.18 7.29
C ARG A 66 -9.52 -4.54 7.90
N ILE A 67 -8.61 -5.50 7.78
CA ILE A 67 -8.82 -6.87 8.28
C ILE A 67 -8.70 -6.92 9.81
N LEU A 68 -7.78 -6.15 10.38
CA LEU A 68 -7.51 -6.12 11.82
C LEU A 68 -8.34 -5.07 12.57
N HIS A 69 -9.16 -4.28 11.87
CA HIS A 69 -9.89 -3.13 12.41
C HIS A 69 -8.96 -2.09 13.09
N ARG A 70 -7.87 -1.77 12.40
CA ARG A 70 -6.88 -0.77 12.81
C ARG A 70 -6.86 0.40 11.85
N ASP A 71 -7.59 1.45 12.22
CA ASP A 71 -7.71 2.67 11.42
C ASP A 71 -6.37 3.40 11.27
N ASP A 72 -5.49 3.32 12.27
CA ASP A 72 -4.17 3.92 12.22
C ASP A 72 -3.28 3.35 11.09
N LEU A 73 -3.39 2.03 10.81
CA LEU A 73 -2.69 1.41 9.69
C LEU A 73 -3.25 1.86 8.34
N VAL A 74 -4.58 2.04 8.27
CA VAL A 74 -5.26 2.56 7.09
C VAL A 74 -4.81 3.99 6.80
N GLU A 75 -4.86 4.87 7.79
CA GLU A 75 -4.49 6.28 7.67
C GLU A 75 -3.04 6.44 7.23
N ARG A 76 -2.11 5.69 7.84
CA ARG A 76 -0.70 5.68 7.47
C ARG A 76 -0.48 5.21 6.03
N GLY A 77 -1.20 4.16 5.61
CA GLY A 77 -1.14 3.65 4.24
C GLY A 77 -1.64 4.68 3.21
N LEU A 78 -2.76 5.35 3.51
CA LEU A 78 -3.31 6.42 2.67
C LEU A 78 -2.37 7.62 2.59
N ALA A 79 -1.88 8.11 3.74
CA ALA A 79 -0.96 9.25 3.80
C ALA A 79 0.33 8.97 3.02
N THR A 80 0.88 7.75 3.14
CA THR A 80 2.04 7.33 2.36
C THR A 80 1.75 7.34 0.87
N LEU A 81 0.60 6.80 0.45
CA LEU A 81 0.21 6.76 -0.95
C LEU A 81 -0.01 8.17 -1.52
N GLU A 82 -0.66 9.06 -0.77
CA GLU A 82 -0.81 10.48 -1.13
C GLU A 82 0.54 11.20 -1.26
N TRP A 83 1.45 10.96 -0.31
CA TRP A 83 2.81 11.50 -0.38
C TRP A 83 3.56 11.01 -1.63
N MET A 84 3.45 9.72 -1.97
CA MET A 84 4.03 9.18 -3.21
C MET A 84 3.47 9.87 -4.47
N PHE A 85 2.18 10.20 -4.49
CA PHE A 85 1.54 10.92 -5.59
C PHE A 85 1.93 12.39 -5.69
N SER A 86 2.26 13.03 -4.56
CA SER A 86 2.77 14.40 -4.55
C SER A 86 4.21 14.51 -5.07
N GLY A 87 4.98 13.40 -5.08
CA GLY A 87 6.38 13.34 -5.50
C GLY A 87 6.61 12.78 -6.91
N ARG A 88 7.88 12.79 -7.38
CA ARG A 88 8.31 12.21 -8.68
C ARG A 88 8.51 10.68 -8.64
N VAL A 89 7.76 9.97 -7.80
CA VAL A 89 7.92 8.51 -7.54
C VAL A 89 7.21 7.64 -8.59
N LEU A 90 6.32 8.26 -9.38
CA LEU A 90 5.33 7.59 -10.22
C LEU A 90 5.85 6.57 -11.25
N HIS A 91 7.03 6.76 -11.85
CA HIS A 91 7.42 5.95 -13.01
C HIS A 91 7.80 4.51 -12.66
N LYS A 92 8.54 4.30 -11.56
CA LYS A 92 9.09 2.98 -11.19
C LYS A 92 8.04 2.00 -10.69
N CYS A 93 6.94 2.48 -10.13
CA CYS A 93 5.96 1.66 -9.42
C CYS A 93 4.60 1.56 -10.11
N LEU A 94 4.46 2.01 -11.38
CA LEU A 94 3.17 1.96 -12.11
C LEU A 94 2.54 0.55 -12.12
N ASP A 95 3.37 -0.50 -12.13
CA ASP A 95 2.92 -1.90 -12.19
C ASP A 95 2.18 -2.35 -10.93
N THR A 96 2.49 -1.75 -9.78
CA THR A 96 1.88 -2.05 -8.47
C THR A 96 0.97 -0.94 -7.97
N MET A 97 0.92 0.19 -8.69
CA MET A 97 0.15 1.38 -8.32
C MET A 97 -1.36 1.15 -8.37
N ALA A 98 -1.84 0.45 -9.40
CA ALA A 98 -3.27 0.19 -9.57
C ALA A 98 -3.84 -0.57 -8.36
N GLN A 99 -3.16 -1.61 -7.89
CA GLN A 99 -3.61 -2.42 -6.75
C GLN A 99 -3.59 -1.63 -5.43
N ALA A 100 -2.61 -0.74 -5.25
CA ALA A 100 -2.59 0.16 -4.10
C ALA A 100 -3.75 1.16 -4.13
N CYS A 101 -4.07 1.72 -5.30
CA CYS A 101 -5.22 2.59 -5.48
C CYS A 101 -6.55 1.86 -5.26
N ASP A 102 -6.67 0.62 -5.74
CA ASP A 102 -7.87 -0.19 -5.52
C ASP A 102 -8.07 -0.47 -4.02
N ALA A 103 -6.99 -0.74 -3.28
CA ALA A 103 -7.05 -0.87 -1.83
C ALA A 103 -7.48 0.45 -1.15
N ALA A 104 -6.97 1.59 -1.61
CA ALA A 104 -7.35 2.90 -1.10
C ALA A 104 -8.82 3.23 -1.38
N PHE A 105 -9.32 2.96 -2.58
CA PHE A 105 -10.74 3.08 -2.94
C PHE A 105 -11.60 2.18 -2.05
N ALA A 106 -11.22 0.91 -1.90
CA ALA A 106 -12.00 -0.04 -1.11
C ALA A 106 -12.02 0.32 0.39
N THR A 107 -11.10 1.18 0.84
CA THR A 107 -11.05 1.68 2.22
C THR A 107 -11.81 2.99 2.42
N THR A 108 -11.74 3.90 1.45
CA THR A 108 -12.25 5.28 1.59
C THR A 108 -13.58 5.53 0.85
N GLY A 109 -13.88 4.76 -0.20
CA GLY A 109 -14.95 5.04 -1.16
C GLY A 109 -14.69 6.24 -2.08
N ASP A 110 -13.51 6.87 -2.01
CA ASP A 110 -13.20 8.09 -2.76
C ASP A 110 -12.83 7.78 -4.23
N LEU A 111 -13.63 8.30 -5.16
CA LEU A 111 -13.47 8.09 -6.60
C LEU A 111 -12.13 8.61 -7.15
N LYS A 112 -11.40 9.48 -6.43
CA LYS A 112 -10.06 9.93 -6.84
C LYS A 112 -9.13 8.75 -7.09
N TRP A 113 -9.24 7.70 -6.27
CA TRP A 113 -8.39 6.52 -6.36
C TRP A 113 -8.64 5.71 -7.63
N LEU A 114 -9.89 5.66 -8.11
CA LEU A 114 -10.21 5.02 -9.39
C LEU A 114 -9.61 5.80 -10.57
N MET A 115 -9.69 7.13 -10.53
CA MET A 115 -9.11 7.99 -11.57
C MET A 115 -7.60 7.83 -11.66
N ILE A 116 -6.93 7.78 -10.51
CA ILE A 116 -5.49 7.59 -10.42
C ILE A 116 -5.09 6.17 -10.88
N SER A 117 -5.80 5.13 -10.45
CA SER A 117 -5.61 3.74 -10.89
C SER A 117 -5.68 3.62 -12.43
N ARG A 118 -6.65 4.29 -13.04
CA ARG A 118 -6.82 4.32 -14.50
C ARG A 118 -5.65 5.01 -15.20
N THR A 119 -5.22 6.16 -14.70
CA THR A 119 -4.07 6.90 -15.27
C THR A 119 -2.79 6.07 -15.21
N ALA A 120 -2.53 5.40 -14.08
CA ALA A 120 -1.36 4.53 -13.93
C ALA A 120 -1.40 3.34 -14.92
N THR A 121 -2.58 2.74 -15.11
CA THR A 121 -2.77 1.64 -16.06
C THR A 121 -2.53 2.05 -17.51
N LEU A 122 -2.97 3.26 -17.90
CA LEU A 122 -2.71 3.80 -19.23
C LEU A 122 -1.23 4.10 -19.44
N ALA A 123 -0.58 4.77 -18.49
CA ALA A 123 0.85 5.08 -18.54
C ALA A 123 1.72 3.82 -18.65
N ARG A 124 1.32 2.71 -18.01
CA ARG A 124 1.98 1.41 -18.16
C ARG A 124 1.90 0.86 -19.60
N ARG A 125 0.76 1.00 -20.27
CA ARG A 125 0.57 0.52 -21.66
C ARG A 125 1.42 1.29 -22.67
N GLU A 126 1.71 2.54 -22.37
CA GLU A 126 2.50 3.44 -23.21
C GLU A 126 4.01 3.30 -22.98
N ARG A 127 4.45 2.57 -21.93
CA ARG A 127 5.88 2.32 -21.71
C ARG A 127 6.44 1.45 -22.86
N PRO A 128 7.48 1.90 -23.58
CA PRO A 128 8.16 1.06 -24.55
C PRO A 128 8.77 -0.15 -23.84
N LEU A 129 8.68 -1.32 -24.48
CA LEU A 129 9.39 -2.52 -24.02
C LEU A 129 10.89 -2.20 -24.07
N GLU A 130 11.55 -2.14 -22.93
CA GLU A 130 13.01 -2.08 -22.88
C GLU A 130 13.55 -3.40 -23.46
N ASN A 131 14.36 -3.30 -24.53
CA ASN A 131 15.07 -4.42 -25.17
C ASN A 131 16.30 -4.84 -24.36
#